data_AF-A0A934T223-F1
#
_entry.id   AF-A0A934T223-F1
#
_cell.length_a   1.000
_cell.length_b   1.000
_cell.length_c   1.000
_cell.angle_alpha   90.00
_cell.angle_beta   90.00
_cell.angle_gamma   90.00
#
_symmetry.space_group_name_H-M   'P 1'
#
loop_
_entity.id
_entity.type
_entity.pdbx_description
1 polymer ?
#
loop_
_entity_poly.entity_id
_entity_poly.type
_entity_poly.pdbx_seq_one_letter_code
_entity_poly.pdbx_strand_id
1 'polypeptide(L)'
;MTQLFDVTTLELDNRSNVGEAILASRACFNQNSSRNLEQYLKLIVRFATPEPQATFVLYQGAVDRVRSGASIVSVLTSPDFQSEHREYAHDQFWRVLVNQSHGFNREVADDAIDTLVDYLPRYSAISNGSRGLRQRSIYSLVVLLDRAGWGRTAGRRRPNSPENVIEIAERIFGESTFKGKGLLQRLAGRERGVLGWEDLMLFRLQCSEDRQGQLHNVYSALIYDQDRDAATTGLVSELALMGMRRLSQEVFGLFKRTYIDPQRNFFSEVCDTPAELFIGEVPSHQLESQVTTNDQSAQDSVLLMQRISAARSMVKSFVTYQLSNSLPPTGSGVGCGHYDESGTGASGGIARLMNEYVFEVCFNPAVHEDNVLHFLDHCLSNLSSSPFLDDDEERHFASEADLPGGLDPMAMGMYWVQHRQLIQQRVQQVGERCVFTLNYTASYRKHLDSVFDVLDKFAGKATTAGTETDKDEPNPL
;
A
#
# COMPACT_ATOMS: atom_id res chain seq x y z
N MET A 1 -35.28 7.30 -4.05
CA MET A 1 -35.17 8.59 -3.34
C MET A 1 -34.95 9.69 -4.35
N THR A 2 -35.91 10.60 -4.42
CA THR A 2 -36.09 11.71 -5.35
C THR A 2 -35.04 12.81 -5.12
N GLN A 3 -34.37 13.25 -6.19
CA GLN A 3 -33.58 14.49 -6.13
C GLN A 3 -34.55 15.67 -5.94
N LEU A 4 -34.21 16.60 -5.04
CA LEU A 4 -35.04 17.78 -4.75
C LEU A 4 -35.13 18.75 -5.94
N PHE A 5 -34.14 18.70 -6.82
CA PHE A 5 -34.06 19.49 -8.04
C PHE A 5 -33.97 18.56 -9.24
N ASP A 6 -34.74 18.86 -10.28
CA ASP A 6 -34.70 18.13 -11.54
C ASP A 6 -33.45 18.54 -12.33
N VAL A 7 -32.53 17.59 -12.50
CA VAL A 7 -31.25 17.78 -13.21
C VAL A 7 -31.48 17.98 -14.72
N THR A 8 -32.58 17.46 -15.27
CA THR A 8 -32.92 17.61 -16.70
C THR A 8 -33.34 19.04 -17.06
N THR A 9 -34.01 19.74 -16.12
CA THR A 9 -34.36 21.16 -16.26
C THR A 9 -33.14 22.09 -16.26
N LEU A 10 -31.99 21.62 -15.74
CA LEU A 10 -30.74 22.38 -15.73
C LEU A 10 -29.88 22.15 -16.99
N GLU A 11 -30.40 21.45 -17.99
CA GLU A 11 -29.69 21.05 -19.22
C GLU A 11 -28.37 20.31 -18.93
N LEU A 12 -28.30 19.62 -17.78
CA LEU A 12 -27.14 18.83 -17.40
C LEU A 12 -27.33 17.39 -17.88
N ASP A 13 -26.32 16.84 -18.53
CA ASP A 13 -26.29 15.44 -18.98
C ASP A 13 -26.48 14.47 -17.80
N ASN A 14 -26.74 13.19 -18.12
CA ASN A 14 -26.72 12.12 -17.14
C ASN A 14 -25.49 12.21 -16.23
N ARG A 15 -25.66 11.94 -14.93
CA ARG A 15 -24.67 12.19 -13.86
C ARG A 15 -23.26 11.62 -14.14
N SER A 16 -23.16 10.58 -14.99
CA SER A 16 -21.89 10.00 -15.45
C SER A 16 -21.04 10.93 -16.34
N ASN A 17 -21.65 11.94 -16.97
CA ASN A 17 -21.02 12.85 -17.92
C ASN A 17 -20.85 14.27 -17.38
N VAL A 18 -21.32 14.54 -16.16
CA VAL A 18 -21.24 15.86 -15.53
C VAL A 18 -19.85 16.04 -14.90
N GLY A 19 -19.15 17.12 -15.27
CA GLY A 19 -17.80 17.41 -14.75
C GLY A 19 -17.76 17.58 -13.22
N GLU A 20 -16.63 17.23 -12.61
CA GLU A 20 -16.42 17.25 -11.16
C GLU A 20 -16.72 18.63 -10.54
N ALA A 21 -16.34 19.72 -11.22
CA ALA A 21 -16.63 21.08 -10.78
C ALA A 21 -18.14 21.33 -10.60
N ILE A 22 -18.98 20.80 -11.49
CA ILE A 22 -20.42 20.96 -11.47
C ILE A 22 -21.02 20.07 -10.37
N LEU A 23 -20.54 18.83 -10.24
CA LEU A 23 -20.96 17.90 -9.19
C LEU A 23 -20.65 18.42 -7.78
N ALA A 24 -19.49 19.06 -7.60
CA ALA A 24 -19.03 19.58 -6.31
C ALA A 24 -19.68 20.93 -5.94
N SER A 25 -20.18 21.70 -6.91
CA SER A 25 -20.65 23.08 -6.66
C SER A 25 -22.16 23.27 -6.80
N ARG A 26 -22.89 22.42 -7.54
CA ARG A 26 -24.33 22.66 -7.74
C ARG A 26 -25.16 22.05 -6.62
N ALA A 27 -26.09 22.85 -6.10
CA ALA A 27 -27.03 22.46 -5.06
C ALA A 27 -28.00 21.35 -5.46
N CYS A 28 -28.09 20.98 -6.74
CA CYS A 28 -28.93 19.87 -7.21
C CYS A 28 -28.33 18.47 -6.91
N PHE A 29 -27.01 18.38 -6.68
CA PHE A 29 -26.35 17.11 -6.37
C PHE A 29 -26.25 16.90 -4.85
N ASN A 30 -27.15 16.07 -4.29
CA ASN A 30 -27.25 15.78 -2.85
C ASN A 30 -27.32 14.28 -2.50
N GLN A 31 -26.80 13.41 -3.36
CA GLN A 31 -26.85 11.96 -3.13
C GLN A 31 -25.47 11.42 -2.73
N ASN A 32 -25.45 10.40 -1.87
CA ASN A 32 -24.25 9.82 -1.24
C ASN A 32 -23.58 10.81 -0.26
N SER A 33 -22.25 11.00 -0.35
CA SER A 33 -21.47 11.89 0.52
C SER A 33 -21.59 13.39 0.15
N SER A 34 -22.14 13.74 -1.02
CA SER A 34 -22.34 15.14 -1.41
C SER A 34 -23.59 15.72 -0.75
N ARG A 35 -23.43 16.81 0.00
CA ARG A 35 -24.52 17.52 0.71
C ARG A 35 -24.53 19.01 0.36
N ASN A 36 -24.42 19.32 -0.93
CA ASN A 36 -24.19 20.68 -1.41
C ASN A 36 -25.32 21.64 -1.01
N LEU A 37 -26.58 21.23 -1.13
CA LEU A 37 -27.74 22.03 -0.70
C LEU A 37 -27.70 22.33 0.80
N GLU A 38 -27.41 21.31 1.62
CA GLU A 38 -27.29 21.49 3.07
C GLU A 38 -26.19 22.49 3.42
N GLN A 39 -25.05 22.42 2.74
CA GLN A 39 -23.93 23.36 2.93
C GLN A 39 -24.32 24.78 2.52
N TYR A 40 -24.96 24.98 1.36
CA TYR A 40 -25.44 26.30 0.95
C TYR A 40 -26.47 26.88 1.92
N LEU A 41 -27.43 26.07 2.38
CA LEU A 41 -28.42 26.51 3.36
C LEU A 41 -27.75 26.91 4.69
N LYS A 42 -26.74 26.17 5.15
CA LYS A 42 -25.97 26.55 6.34
C LYS A 42 -25.26 27.89 6.17
N LEU A 43 -24.64 28.14 5.02
CA LEU A 43 -23.97 29.42 4.73
C LEU A 43 -24.96 30.58 4.69
N ILE A 44 -26.11 30.39 4.03
CA ILE A 44 -27.17 31.39 3.93
C ILE A 44 -27.74 31.71 5.32
N VAL A 45 -28.12 30.68 6.09
CA VAL A 45 -28.70 30.85 7.44
C VAL A 45 -27.70 31.51 8.40
N ARG A 46 -26.41 31.20 8.27
CA ARG A 46 -25.35 31.78 9.11
C ARG A 46 -24.81 33.11 8.57
N PHE A 47 -25.31 33.59 7.43
CA PHE A 47 -24.75 34.75 6.71
C PHE A 47 -23.22 34.69 6.59
N ALA A 48 -22.69 33.50 6.32
CA ALA A 48 -21.26 33.22 6.32
C ALA A 48 -20.74 33.02 4.90
N THR A 49 -19.52 33.48 4.64
CA THR A 49 -18.76 33.11 3.44
C THR A 49 -18.19 31.70 3.59
N PRO A 50 -18.19 30.87 2.54
CA PRO A 50 -17.57 29.55 2.60
C PRO A 50 -16.07 29.68 2.86
N GLU A 51 -15.53 28.80 3.71
CA GLU A 51 -14.09 28.67 3.87
C GLU A 51 -13.46 28.24 2.53
N PRO A 52 -12.35 28.87 2.09
CA PRO A 52 -11.74 28.53 0.80
C PRO A 52 -11.45 27.04 0.63
N GLN A 53 -10.98 26.35 1.67
CA GLN A 53 -10.69 24.90 1.63
C GLN A 53 -11.92 24.02 1.41
N ALA A 54 -13.12 24.52 1.69
CA ALA A 54 -14.36 23.81 1.42
C ALA A 54 -14.84 23.97 -0.03
N THR A 55 -14.17 24.80 -0.85
CA THR A 55 -14.61 25.13 -2.20
C THR A 55 -13.74 24.49 -3.29
N PHE A 56 -14.39 23.94 -4.32
CA PHE A 56 -13.69 23.40 -5.50
C PHE A 56 -12.86 24.48 -6.23
N VAL A 57 -13.28 25.74 -6.16
CA VAL A 57 -12.64 26.88 -6.85
C VAL A 57 -11.19 27.09 -6.39
N LEU A 58 -10.90 26.93 -5.09
CA LEU A 58 -9.54 27.02 -4.56
C LEU A 58 -8.62 26.02 -5.27
N TYR A 59 -9.03 24.75 -5.33
CA TYR A 59 -8.24 23.67 -5.91
C TYR A 59 -8.08 23.81 -7.42
N GLN A 60 -9.15 24.18 -8.13
CA GLN A 60 -9.07 24.46 -9.57
C GLN A 60 -8.08 25.59 -9.86
N GLY A 61 -8.20 26.72 -9.15
CA GLY A 61 -7.29 27.85 -9.32
C GLY A 61 -5.84 27.49 -8.99
N ALA A 62 -5.62 26.65 -7.98
CA ALA A 62 -4.29 26.14 -7.64
C ALA A 62 -3.69 25.30 -8.78
N VAL A 63 -4.47 24.40 -9.39
CA VAL A 63 -4.04 23.59 -10.55
C VAL A 63 -3.77 24.46 -11.78
N ASP A 64 -4.59 25.48 -12.04
CA ASP A 64 -4.38 26.40 -13.16
C ASP A 64 -3.09 27.22 -13.00
N ARG A 65 -2.73 27.60 -11.77
CA ARG A 65 -1.41 28.22 -11.48
C ARG A 65 -0.26 27.26 -11.80
N VAL A 66 -0.36 26.00 -11.41
CA VAL A 66 0.66 24.99 -11.71
C VAL A 66 0.81 24.77 -13.21
N ARG A 67 -0.30 24.68 -13.94
CA ARG A 67 -0.29 24.59 -15.41
C ARG A 67 0.33 25.82 -16.08
N SER A 68 0.30 26.96 -15.40
CA SER A 68 0.89 28.22 -15.85
C SER A 68 2.36 28.39 -15.41
N GLY A 69 2.96 27.37 -14.77
CA GLY A 69 4.37 27.36 -14.40
C GLY A 69 4.68 27.61 -12.92
N ALA A 70 3.68 27.68 -12.04
CA ALA A 70 3.94 27.71 -10.60
C ALA A 70 4.39 26.32 -10.10
N SER A 71 5.39 26.28 -9.21
CA SER A 71 5.79 25.01 -8.58
C SER A 71 4.71 24.48 -7.65
N ILE A 72 4.53 23.16 -7.62
CA ILE A 72 3.54 22.51 -6.74
C ILE A 72 3.89 22.72 -5.27
N VAL A 73 5.18 22.68 -4.93
CA VAL A 73 5.64 22.99 -3.56
C VAL A 73 5.11 24.34 -3.10
N SER A 74 5.21 25.40 -3.93
CA SER A 74 4.73 26.74 -3.58
C SER A 74 3.22 26.78 -3.29
N VAL A 75 2.43 25.93 -3.95
CA VAL A 75 1.00 25.80 -3.70
C VAL A 75 0.76 25.10 -2.36
N LEU A 76 1.41 23.95 -2.14
CA LEU A 76 1.23 23.15 -0.93
C LEU A 76 1.74 23.85 0.33
N THR A 77 2.69 24.78 0.20
CA THR A 77 3.18 25.61 1.33
C THR A 77 2.38 26.90 1.53
N SER A 78 1.38 27.18 0.69
CA SER A 78 0.58 28.40 0.84
C SER A 78 -0.40 28.30 2.02
N PRO A 79 -0.84 29.44 2.60
CA PRO A 79 -1.65 29.45 3.83
C PRO A 79 -2.92 28.59 3.75
N ASP A 80 -3.58 28.56 2.58
CA ASP A 80 -4.79 27.76 2.38
C ASP A 80 -4.54 26.26 2.47
N PHE A 81 -3.30 25.80 2.24
CA PHE A 81 -2.90 24.40 2.25
C PHE A 81 -2.11 24.00 3.51
N GLN A 82 -1.69 24.96 4.33
CA GLN A 82 -0.97 24.74 5.60
C GLN A 82 -1.87 24.90 6.83
N SER A 83 -3.19 24.90 6.65
CA SER A 83 -4.16 25.05 7.74
C SER A 83 -4.28 23.78 8.59
N GLU A 84 -5.11 23.86 9.64
CA GLU A 84 -5.46 22.72 10.48
C GLU A 84 -5.88 21.49 9.67
N HIS A 85 -6.50 21.66 8.49
CA HIS A 85 -6.96 20.58 7.60
C HIS A 85 -5.98 20.24 6.47
N ARG A 86 -4.67 20.36 6.71
CA ARG A 86 -3.59 20.18 5.72
C ARG A 86 -3.75 18.95 4.83
N GLU A 87 -3.88 17.75 5.40
CA GLU A 87 -3.99 16.52 4.59
C GLU A 87 -5.24 16.52 3.71
N TYR A 88 -6.37 17.04 4.22
CA TYR A 88 -7.58 17.16 3.41
C TYR A 88 -7.36 18.10 2.21
N ALA A 89 -6.77 19.27 2.44
CA ALA A 89 -6.48 20.23 1.38
C ALA A 89 -5.51 19.66 0.33
N HIS A 90 -4.46 18.96 0.79
CA HIS A 90 -3.52 18.28 -0.09
C HIS A 90 -4.19 17.17 -0.90
N ASP A 91 -5.07 16.36 -0.27
CA ASP A 91 -5.83 15.31 -0.93
C ASP A 91 -6.72 15.86 -2.05
N GLN A 92 -7.46 16.94 -1.77
CA GLN A 92 -8.29 17.60 -2.79
C GLN A 92 -7.43 18.16 -3.92
N PHE A 93 -6.31 18.81 -3.61
CA PHE A 93 -5.40 19.33 -4.63
C PHE A 93 -4.87 18.22 -5.55
N TRP A 94 -4.34 17.14 -4.98
CA TRP A 94 -3.82 16.02 -5.77
C TRP A 94 -4.90 15.38 -6.62
N ARG A 95 -6.12 15.22 -6.10
CA ARG A 95 -7.25 14.69 -6.88
C ARG A 95 -7.54 15.53 -8.12
N VAL A 96 -7.67 16.85 -7.96
CA VAL A 96 -7.95 17.76 -9.08
C VAL A 96 -6.78 17.81 -10.06
N LEU A 97 -5.54 17.87 -9.56
CA LEU A 97 -4.32 17.89 -10.36
C LEU A 97 -4.22 16.63 -11.25
N VAL A 98 -4.39 15.45 -10.65
CA VAL A 98 -4.27 14.16 -11.34
C VAL A 98 -5.39 13.96 -12.37
N ASN A 99 -6.62 14.39 -12.06
CA ASN A 99 -7.74 14.35 -13.00
C ASN A 99 -7.48 15.21 -14.26
N GLN A 100 -6.66 16.25 -14.15
CA GLN A 100 -6.33 17.17 -15.25
C GLN A 100 -4.95 16.92 -15.88
N SER A 101 -4.25 15.86 -15.44
CA SER A 101 -2.87 15.56 -15.82
C SER A 101 -2.64 15.31 -17.32
N HIS A 102 -3.65 14.89 -18.07
CA HIS A 102 -3.57 14.68 -19.53
C HIS A 102 -3.07 15.92 -20.29
N GLY A 103 -3.29 17.12 -19.74
CA GLY A 103 -2.85 18.38 -20.34
C GLY A 103 -1.38 18.74 -20.09
N PHE A 104 -0.70 18.10 -19.14
CA PHE A 104 0.59 18.55 -18.62
C PHE A 104 1.73 18.43 -19.62
N ASN A 105 2.58 19.44 -19.67
CA ASN A 105 3.87 19.36 -20.36
C ASN A 105 4.86 18.54 -19.51
N ARG A 106 6.08 18.32 -20.05
CA ARG A 106 7.10 17.53 -19.37
C ARG A 106 7.51 18.14 -18.02
N GLU A 107 7.74 19.45 -17.98
CA GLU A 107 8.18 20.15 -16.75
C GLU A 107 7.16 20.03 -15.61
N VAL A 108 5.87 20.24 -15.89
CA VAL A 108 4.80 20.11 -14.90
C VAL A 108 4.62 18.65 -14.46
N ALA A 109 4.77 17.68 -15.38
CA ALA A 109 4.72 16.27 -15.02
C ALA A 109 5.90 15.86 -14.13
N ASP A 110 7.10 16.35 -14.43
CA ASP A 110 8.30 16.11 -13.64
C ASP A 110 8.15 16.72 -12.24
N ASP A 111 7.71 17.99 -12.13
CA ASP A 111 7.43 18.64 -10.83
C ASP A 111 6.37 17.89 -10.02
N ALA A 112 5.31 17.40 -10.67
CA ALA A 112 4.25 16.63 -10.01
C ALA A 112 4.74 15.29 -9.46
N ILE A 113 5.50 14.54 -10.26
CA ILE A 113 6.07 13.25 -9.84
C ILE A 113 7.09 13.46 -8.72
N ASP A 114 8.01 14.41 -8.89
CA ASP A 114 9.08 14.67 -7.93
C ASP A 114 8.50 15.16 -6.60
N THR A 115 7.60 16.15 -6.64
CA THR A 115 6.97 16.70 -5.43
C THR A 115 6.14 15.65 -4.71
N LEU A 116 5.38 14.83 -5.42
CA LEU A 116 4.54 13.80 -4.79
C LEU A 116 5.40 12.76 -4.06
N VAL A 117 6.47 12.28 -4.68
CA VAL A 117 7.45 11.36 -4.05
C VAL A 117 8.09 11.99 -2.82
N ASP A 118 8.45 13.27 -2.88
CA ASP A 118 9.10 13.96 -1.77
C ASP A 118 8.13 14.30 -0.62
N TYR A 119 6.83 14.38 -0.89
CA TYR A 119 5.81 14.63 0.13
C TYR A 119 5.27 13.37 0.82
N LEU A 120 5.46 12.17 0.26
CA LEU A 120 4.98 10.91 0.87
C LEU A 120 5.32 10.76 2.37
N PRO A 121 6.55 11.05 2.85
CA PRO A 121 6.89 10.89 4.27
C PRO A 121 6.20 11.91 5.18
N ARG A 122 5.67 12.99 4.61
CA ARG A 122 4.96 14.03 5.35
C ARG A 122 3.52 13.63 5.65
N TYR A 123 2.99 12.63 4.94
CA TYR A 123 1.65 12.13 5.13
C TYR A 123 1.63 10.95 6.10
N SER A 124 0.58 10.91 6.91
CA SER A 124 0.35 9.84 7.89
C SER A 124 0.24 8.47 7.21
N ALA A 125 0.91 7.48 7.79
CA ALA A 125 0.72 6.06 7.48
C ALA A 125 -0.50 5.47 8.22
N ILE A 126 -1.06 6.20 9.19
CA ILE A 126 -2.26 5.79 9.95
C ILE A 126 -3.51 6.21 9.17
N SER A 127 -4.27 5.24 8.66
CA SER A 127 -5.53 5.48 7.94
C SER A 127 -6.74 5.49 8.87
N ASN A 128 -7.59 6.53 8.77
CA ASN A 128 -8.92 6.57 9.38
C ASN A 128 -9.98 6.19 8.33
N GLY A 129 -10.15 4.90 8.05
CA GLY A 129 -11.12 4.40 7.06
C GLY A 129 -10.47 3.83 5.80
N SER A 130 -11.14 3.96 4.64
CA SER A 130 -10.89 3.08 3.49
C SER A 130 -9.50 3.19 2.84
N ARG A 131 -8.84 4.38 2.84
CA ARG A 131 -7.40 4.59 2.55
C ARG A 131 -6.93 5.94 3.13
N GLY A 132 -5.66 6.06 3.53
CA GLY A 132 -5.03 7.34 3.93
C GLY A 132 -4.50 8.16 2.74
N LEU A 133 -4.16 9.44 2.93
CA LEU A 133 -3.61 10.29 1.86
C LEU A 133 -2.29 9.73 1.31
N ARG A 134 -1.40 9.21 2.16
CA ARG A 134 -0.15 8.57 1.72
C ARG A 134 -0.40 7.46 0.69
N GLN A 135 -1.29 6.53 1.02
CA GLN A 135 -1.67 5.42 0.13
C GLN A 135 -2.37 5.90 -1.16
N ARG A 136 -3.25 6.91 -1.07
CA ARG A 136 -3.88 7.51 -2.26
C ARG A 136 -2.85 8.22 -3.15
N SER A 137 -1.84 8.84 -2.55
CA SER A 137 -0.75 9.51 -3.27
C SER A 137 0.08 8.53 -4.09
N ILE A 138 0.27 7.29 -3.62
CA ILE A 138 0.90 6.24 -4.42
C ILE A 138 0.09 5.91 -5.68
N TYR A 139 -1.23 5.81 -5.59
CA TYR A 139 -2.06 5.62 -6.78
C TYR A 139 -2.03 6.83 -7.71
N SER A 140 -2.08 8.04 -7.16
CA SER A 140 -1.91 9.29 -7.91
C SER A 140 -0.59 9.33 -8.68
N LEU A 141 0.50 8.82 -8.11
CA LEU A 141 1.80 8.72 -8.77
C LEU A 141 1.73 7.81 -10.01
N VAL A 142 1.11 6.64 -9.90
CA VAL A 142 0.95 5.73 -11.05
C VAL A 142 0.05 6.34 -12.13
N VAL A 143 -1.00 7.05 -11.74
CA VAL A 143 -1.88 7.76 -12.69
C VAL A 143 -1.14 8.89 -13.41
N LEU A 144 -0.26 9.63 -12.72
CA LEU A 144 0.59 10.65 -13.35
C LEU A 144 1.53 10.03 -14.38
N LEU A 145 2.17 8.91 -14.05
CA LEU A 145 3.02 8.15 -14.98
C LEU A 145 2.21 7.70 -16.22
N ASP A 146 1.02 7.17 -16.02
CA ASP A 146 0.17 6.72 -17.13
C ASP A 146 -0.23 7.89 -18.06
N ARG A 147 -0.50 9.07 -17.51
CA ARG A 147 -1.21 10.13 -18.26
C ARG A 147 -0.33 11.27 -18.74
N ALA A 148 0.82 11.53 -18.12
CA ALA A 148 1.57 12.76 -18.28
C ALA A 148 3.08 12.56 -18.47
N GLY A 149 3.74 13.57 -19.03
CA GLY A 149 5.20 13.67 -19.08
C GLY A 149 5.89 12.97 -20.25
N TRP A 150 5.36 11.83 -20.72
CA TRP A 150 5.97 11.04 -21.80
C TRP A 150 5.51 11.44 -23.21
N GLY A 151 6.36 11.16 -24.20
CA GLY A 151 6.01 11.24 -25.62
C GLY A 151 5.66 12.66 -26.12
N ARG A 152 6.13 13.74 -25.48
CA ARG A 152 5.90 15.12 -25.97
C ARG A 152 7.14 15.72 -26.62
N THR A 153 6.98 16.26 -27.82
CA THR A 153 7.93 17.19 -28.46
C THR A 153 7.27 18.56 -28.56
N ALA A 154 7.94 19.62 -28.08
CA ALA A 154 7.61 21.04 -28.27
C ALA A 154 6.12 21.34 -28.60
N GLY A 155 5.22 21.00 -27.66
CA GLY A 155 3.80 21.36 -27.74
C GLY A 155 2.82 20.34 -28.34
N ARG A 156 3.26 19.15 -28.81
CA ARG A 156 2.34 18.08 -29.27
C ARG A 156 2.61 16.74 -28.58
N ARG A 157 1.52 16.03 -28.21
CA ARG A 157 1.55 14.65 -27.72
C ARG A 157 1.74 13.71 -28.92
N ARG A 158 2.74 12.82 -28.84
CA ARG A 158 2.92 11.74 -29.81
C ARG A 158 1.76 10.75 -29.73
N PRO A 159 1.51 9.99 -30.80
CA PRO A 159 0.55 8.90 -30.74
C PRO A 159 0.92 7.93 -29.60
N ASN A 160 -0.10 7.37 -28.98
CA ASN A 160 0.07 6.38 -27.94
C ASN A 160 0.56 5.08 -28.58
N SER A 161 1.86 4.81 -28.46
CA SER A 161 2.51 3.57 -28.90
C SER A 161 3.51 3.12 -27.85
N PRO A 162 3.81 1.81 -27.75
CA PRO A 162 4.78 1.26 -26.79
C PRO A 162 6.12 2.02 -26.78
N GLU A 163 6.62 2.41 -27.95
CA GLU A 163 7.87 3.15 -28.11
C GLU A 163 7.81 4.57 -27.54
N ASN A 164 6.62 5.18 -27.49
CA ASN A 164 6.44 6.53 -26.96
C ASN A 164 6.15 6.52 -25.46
N VAL A 165 5.67 5.40 -24.91
CA VAL A 165 5.40 5.22 -23.47
C VAL A 165 6.56 4.57 -22.72
N ILE A 166 7.59 4.05 -23.41
CA ILE A 166 8.77 3.44 -22.78
C ILE A 166 9.45 4.35 -21.74
N GLU A 167 9.34 5.66 -21.90
CA GLU A 167 9.80 6.66 -20.92
C GLU A 167 9.24 6.41 -19.52
N ILE A 168 8.03 5.83 -19.40
CA ILE A 168 7.45 5.42 -18.12
C ILE A 168 8.32 4.36 -17.43
N ALA A 169 8.72 3.30 -18.14
CA ALA A 169 9.60 2.28 -17.60
C ALA A 169 10.97 2.86 -17.26
N GLU A 170 11.53 3.72 -18.13
CA GLU A 170 12.80 4.40 -17.86
C GLU A 170 12.75 5.25 -16.59
N ARG A 171 11.63 5.93 -16.31
CA ARG A 171 11.41 6.67 -15.05
C ARG A 171 11.31 5.74 -13.84
N ILE A 172 10.63 4.61 -13.98
CA ILE A 172 10.47 3.62 -12.91
C ILE A 172 11.84 3.05 -12.54
N PHE A 173 12.59 2.54 -13.51
CA PHE A 173 13.86 1.85 -13.32
C PHE A 173 15.06 2.80 -13.16
N GLY A 174 14.93 4.07 -13.55
CA GLY A 174 16.02 5.05 -13.48
C GLY A 174 17.01 4.89 -14.62
N GLU A 175 16.52 4.70 -15.83
CA GLU A 175 17.33 4.47 -17.03
C GLU A 175 17.38 5.70 -17.94
N SER A 176 18.19 5.64 -19.00
CA SER A 176 18.33 6.73 -19.98
C SER A 176 18.58 8.10 -19.32
N THR A 177 17.66 9.06 -19.49
CA THR A 177 17.77 10.42 -18.91
C THR A 177 17.41 10.49 -17.42
N PHE A 178 16.92 9.39 -16.83
CA PHE A 178 16.47 9.30 -15.44
C PHE A 178 17.46 8.56 -14.53
N LYS A 179 18.70 8.35 -14.97
CA LYS A 179 19.77 7.79 -14.14
C LYS A 179 19.93 8.55 -12.83
N GLY A 180 19.91 7.82 -11.71
CA GLY A 180 19.95 8.38 -10.36
C GLY A 180 18.62 8.96 -9.86
N LYS A 181 17.56 8.91 -10.68
CA LYS A 181 16.21 9.40 -10.35
C LYS A 181 15.12 8.31 -10.45
N GLY A 182 15.52 7.04 -10.53
CA GLY A 182 14.58 5.92 -10.62
C GLY A 182 13.62 5.87 -9.43
N LEU A 183 12.34 5.67 -9.71
CA LEU A 183 11.30 5.67 -8.68
C LEU A 183 11.48 4.53 -7.67
N LEU A 184 11.92 3.35 -8.12
CA LEU A 184 12.13 2.21 -7.22
C LEU A 184 13.16 2.55 -6.14
N GLN A 185 14.30 3.14 -6.54
CA GLN A 185 15.36 3.53 -5.60
C GLN A 185 14.97 4.71 -4.71
N ARG A 186 14.15 5.64 -5.22
CA ARG A 186 13.66 6.77 -4.43
C ARG A 186 12.62 6.36 -3.38
N LEU A 187 11.75 5.41 -3.70
CA LEU A 187 10.75 4.89 -2.76
C LEU A 187 11.39 3.97 -1.70
N ALA A 188 12.37 3.14 -2.08
CA ALA A 188 13.16 2.32 -1.16
C ALA A 188 14.45 3.02 -0.65
N GLY A 189 14.51 4.35 -0.75
CA GLY A 189 15.65 5.13 -0.28
C GLY A 189 15.89 4.92 1.22
N ARG A 190 17.14 4.98 1.66
CA ARG A 190 17.51 4.76 3.07
C ARG A 190 16.78 5.74 4.01
N GLU A 191 16.57 6.97 3.56
CA GLU A 191 15.84 8.02 4.26
C GLU A 191 14.33 7.73 4.40
N ARG A 192 13.78 6.81 3.60
CA ARG A 192 12.38 6.40 3.66
C ARG A 192 12.11 5.31 4.70
N GLY A 193 13.16 4.61 5.13
CA GLY A 193 13.07 3.55 6.15
C GLY A 193 12.07 2.45 5.78
N VAL A 194 11.45 1.84 6.79
CA VAL A 194 10.48 0.74 6.61
C VAL A 194 9.21 1.17 5.88
N LEU A 195 8.79 2.42 6.03
CA LEU A 195 7.59 2.95 5.37
C LEU A 195 7.79 3.13 3.86
N GLY A 196 9.03 3.38 3.43
CA GLY A 196 9.38 3.37 2.00
C GLY A 196 9.15 2.02 1.33
N TRP A 197 9.31 0.91 2.07
CA TRP A 197 9.02 -0.42 1.55
C TRP A 197 7.53 -0.67 1.41
N GLU A 198 6.70 -0.19 2.34
CA GLU A 198 5.24 -0.20 2.16
C GLU A 198 4.86 0.59 0.89
N ASP A 199 5.35 1.82 0.77
CA ASP A 199 5.08 2.70 -0.38
C ASP A 199 5.50 2.04 -1.70
N LEU A 200 6.70 1.44 -1.75
CA LEU A 200 7.22 0.73 -2.93
C LEU A 200 6.39 -0.50 -3.28
N MET A 201 6.01 -1.31 -2.30
CA MET A 201 5.17 -2.49 -2.52
C MET A 201 3.79 -2.09 -3.03
N LEU A 202 3.22 -1.02 -2.46
CA LEU A 202 1.94 -0.49 -2.93
C LEU A 202 2.07 0.07 -4.35
N PHE A 203 3.13 0.83 -4.65
CA PHE A 203 3.41 1.37 -5.98
C PHE A 203 3.49 0.25 -7.01
N ARG A 204 4.30 -0.77 -6.73
CA ARG A 204 4.45 -1.96 -7.57
C ARG A 204 3.10 -2.65 -7.77
N LEU A 205 2.34 -2.86 -6.69
CA LEU A 205 1.03 -3.50 -6.76
C LEU A 205 0.05 -2.71 -7.64
N GLN A 206 0.03 -1.37 -7.56
CA GLN A 206 -0.83 -0.53 -8.42
C GLN A 206 -0.41 -0.53 -9.90
N CYS A 207 0.82 -0.93 -10.24
CA CYS A 207 1.25 -1.09 -11.62
C CYS A 207 0.75 -2.39 -12.29
N SER A 208 0.12 -3.30 -11.52
CA SER A 208 -0.36 -4.59 -12.02
C SER A 208 -1.70 -4.47 -12.74
N GLU A 209 -1.75 -4.92 -14.00
CA GLU A 209 -2.98 -4.96 -14.80
C GLU A 209 -4.08 -5.83 -14.18
N ASP A 210 -3.68 -6.89 -13.44
CA ASP A 210 -4.59 -7.77 -12.68
C ASP A 210 -5.50 -7.01 -11.68
N ARG A 211 -5.17 -5.76 -11.31
CA ARG A 211 -6.01 -4.91 -10.44
C ARG A 211 -7.08 -4.13 -11.19
N GLN A 212 -7.25 -4.39 -12.48
CA GLN A 212 -8.29 -3.83 -13.34
C GLN A 212 -8.34 -2.29 -13.39
N GLY A 213 -7.18 -1.64 -13.21
CA GLY A 213 -7.03 -0.19 -13.38
C GLY A 213 -6.97 0.21 -14.86
N GLN A 214 -7.41 1.43 -15.18
CA GLN A 214 -7.30 2.02 -16.52
C GLN A 214 -5.92 2.69 -16.71
N LEU A 215 -4.84 1.91 -16.59
CA LEU A 215 -3.44 2.38 -16.64
C LEU A 215 -2.68 1.76 -17.83
N HIS A 216 -3.30 1.79 -19.01
CA HIS A 216 -2.83 1.08 -20.20
C HIS A 216 -1.39 1.44 -20.62
N ASN A 217 -0.95 2.68 -20.36
CA ASN A 217 0.38 3.12 -20.78
C ASN A 217 1.46 2.58 -19.86
N VAL A 218 1.18 2.51 -18.56
CA VAL A 218 2.06 1.86 -17.58
C VAL A 218 2.23 0.38 -17.94
N TYR A 219 1.13 -0.33 -18.19
CA TYR A 219 1.19 -1.76 -18.52
C TYR A 219 1.97 -2.01 -19.82
N SER A 220 1.67 -1.24 -20.87
CA SER A 220 2.34 -1.35 -22.16
C SER A 220 3.83 -1.04 -22.06
N ALA A 221 4.21 -0.01 -21.27
CA ALA A 221 5.59 0.37 -21.08
C ALA A 221 6.39 -0.73 -20.36
N LEU A 222 5.84 -1.32 -19.29
CA LEU A 222 6.49 -2.38 -18.54
C LEU A 222 6.66 -3.66 -19.36
N ILE A 223 5.66 -4.04 -20.16
CA ILE A 223 5.73 -5.20 -21.05
C ILE A 223 6.79 -4.97 -22.13
N TYR A 224 6.72 -3.83 -22.83
CA TYR A 224 7.62 -3.53 -23.94
C TYR A 224 9.08 -3.36 -23.51
N ASP A 225 9.30 -2.82 -22.32
CA ASP A 225 10.63 -2.72 -21.70
C ASP A 225 11.25 -4.09 -21.40
N GLN A 226 10.42 -5.05 -20.97
CA GLN A 226 10.87 -6.41 -20.69
C GLN A 226 11.08 -7.23 -21.98
N ASP A 227 10.15 -7.14 -22.92
CA ASP A 227 10.18 -7.83 -24.20
C ASP A 227 9.47 -6.99 -25.27
N ARG A 228 10.24 -6.50 -26.24
CA ARG A 228 9.74 -5.61 -27.30
C ARG A 228 8.80 -6.31 -28.29
N ASP A 229 8.86 -7.64 -28.35
CA ASP A 229 8.04 -8.44 -29.24
C ASP A 229 6.79 -9.00 -28.51
N ALA A 230 6.65 -8.77 -27.21
CA ALA A 230 5.51 -9.23 -26.43
C ALA A 230 4.23 -8.44 -26.73
N ALA A 231 3.09 -9.12 -26.66
CA ALA A 231 1.80 -8.49 -26.83
C ALA A 231 1.47 -7.57 -25.64
N THR A 232 1.01 -6.35 -25.93
CA THR A 232 0.57 -5.36 -24.92
C THR A 232 -0.96 -5.32 -24.77
N THR A 233 -1.66 -6.24 -25.41
CA THR A 233 -3.13 -6.40 -25.36
C THR A 233 -3.47 -7.88 -25.39
N GLY A 234 -4.50 -8.30 -24.67
CA GLY A 234 -4.85 -9.72 -24.57
C GLY A 234 -5.47 -10.05 -23.22
N LEU A 235 -5.21 -11.26 -22.75
CA LEU A 235 -5.72 -11.73 -21.46
C LEU A 235 -5.00 -11.02 -20.31
N VAL A 236 -5.77 -10.37 -19.42
CA VAL A 236 -5.25 -9.59 -18.28
C VAL A 236 -4.25 -10.38 -17.42
N SER A 237 -4.49 -11.68 -17.19
CA SER A 237 -3.58 -12.50 -16.40
C SER A 237 -2.22 -12.71 -17.08
N GLU A 238 -2.19 -12.87 -18.41
CA GLU A 238 -0.94 -13.01 -19.17
C GLU A 238 -0.15 -11.71 -19.22
N LEU A 239 -0.85 -10.59 -19.44
CA LEU A 239 -0.25 -9.27 -19.45
C LEU A 239 0.32 -8.90 -18.07
N ALA A 240 -0.40 -9.22 -16.99
CA ALA A 240 0.06 -9.03 -15.63
C ALA A 240 1.32 -9.87 -15.33
N LEU A 241 1.37 -11.13 -15.77
CA LEU A 241 2.55 -11.98 -15.61
C LEU A 241 3.77 -11.44 -16.38
N MET A 242 3.55 -10.91 -17.57
CA MET A 242 4.62 -10.35 -18.38
C MET A 242 5.12 -9.02 -17.79
N GLY A 243 4.24 -8.04 -17.60
CA GLY A 243 4.62 -6.68 -17.20
C GLY A 243 5.15 -6.56 -15.77
N MET A 244 4.80 -7.49 -14.88
CA MET A 244 5.20 -7.42 -13.48
C MET A 244 6.51 -8.14 -13.16
N ARG A 245 7.06 -8.94 -14.07
CA ARG A 245 8.26 -9.76 -13.79
C ARG A 245 9.48 -8.90 -13.50
N ARG A 246 9.95 -8.08 -14.45
CA ARG A 246 11.13 -7.21 -14.26
C ARG A 246 10.95 -6.31 -13.04
N LEU A 247 9.76 -5.70 -12.90
CA LEU A 247 9.44 -4.83 -11.77
C LEU A 247 9.55 -5.57 -10.42
N SER A 248 9.05 -6.80 -10.33
CA SER A 248 9.12 -7.60 -9.10
C SER A 248 10.55 -8.04 -8.78
N GLN A 249 11.33 -8.41 -9.80
CA GLN A 249 12.73 -8.81 -9.66
C GLN A 249 13.61 -7.65 -9.18
N GLU A 250 13.44 -6.45 -9.74
CA GLU A 250 14.18 -5.25 -9.31
C GLU A 250 13.81 -4.82 -7.88
N VAL A 251 12.52 -4.85 -7.55
CA VAL A 251 12.04 -4.56 -6.18
C VAL A 251 12.61 -5.56 -5.18
N PHE A 252 12.58 -6.86 -5.49
CA PHE A 252 13.18 -7.88 -4.62
C PHE A 252 14.71 -7.73 -4.53
N GLY A 253 15.40 -7.44 -5.64
CA GLY A 253 16.83 -7.21 -5.65
C GLY A 253 17.25 -6.01 -4.78
N LEU A 254 16.41 -4.97 -4.68
CA LEU A 254 16.60 -3.87 -3.72
C LEU A 254 16.41 -4.35 -2.27
N PHE A 255 15.34 -5.12 -2.00
CA PHE A 255 15.05 -5.62 -0.65
C PHE A 255 16.16 -6.57 -0.16
N LYS A 256 16.58 -7.49 -1.03
CA LYS A 256 17.66 -8.46 -0.78
C LYS A 256 18.96 -7.76 -0.37
N ARG A 257 19.40 -6.77 -1.13
CA ARG A 257 20.59 -5.95 -0.80
C ARG A 257 20.46 -5.18 0.50
N THR A 258 19.24 -4.79 0.87
CA THR A 258 18.98 -3.96 2.05
C THR A 258 18.86 -4.76 3.33
N TYR A 259 18.27 -5.96 3.27
CA TYR A 259 17.93 -6.76 4.44
C TYR A 259 18.48 -8.18 4.43
N ILE A 260 18.32 -8.92 3.32
CA ILE A 260 18.67 -10.34 3.26
C ILE A 260 20.19 -10.53 3.29
N ASP A 261 20.91 -9.92 2.34
CA ASP A 261 22.37 -10.03 2.22
C ASP A 261 23.11 -9.56 3.49
N PRO A 262 22.72 -8.42 4.13
CA PRO A 262 23.33 -8.01 5.40
C PRO A 262 22.73 -8.68 6.65
N GLN A 263 21.77 -9.61 6.50
CA GLN A 263 21.07 -10.28 7.60
C GLN A 263 20.43 -9.32 8.62
N ARG A 264 19.87 -8.20 8.15
CA ARG A 264 19.16 -7.23 9.00
C ARG A 264 17.73 -7.71 9.21
N ASN A 265 17.23 -7.65 10.44
CA ASN A 265 15.88 -8.11 10.77
C ASN A 265 14.82 -7.02 10.49
N PHE A 266 14.10 -7.15 9.38
CA PHE A 266 13.04 -6.22 8.98
C PHE A 266 11.93 -6.06 10.04
N PHE A 267 11.52 -7.15 10.71
CA PHE A 267 10.46 -7.10 11.73
C PHE A 267 10.87 -6.27 12.95
N SER A 268 12.13 -6.42 13.37
CA SER A 268 12.72 -5.62 14.45
C SER A 268 12.85 -4.15 14.04
N GLU A 269 13.33 -3.85 12.82
CA GLU A 269 13.41 -2.46 12.35
C GLU A 269 12.06 -1.77 12.25
N VAL A 270 10.98 -2.48 11.90
CA VAL A 270 9.63 -1.91 11.93
C VAL A 270 9.19 -1.59 13.37
N CYS A 271 9.52 -2.45 14.33
CA CYS A 271 9.26 -2.18 15.76
C CYS A 271 10.02 -0.96 16.26
N ASP A 272 11.29 -0.85 15.89
CA ASP A 272 12.21 0.21 16.36
C ASP A 272 12.00 1.54 15.62
N THR A 273 11.24 1.54 14.53
CA THR A 273 10.93 2.76 13.78
C THR A 273 10.17 3.75 14.67
N PRO A 274 10.65 5.01 14.80
CA PRO A 274 10.02 6.03 15.62
C PRO A 274 8.55 6.27 15.26
N ALA A 275 7.72 6.51 16.28
CA ALA A 275 6.27 6.72 16.14
C ALA A 275 5.95 7.93 15.26
N GLU A 276 6.78 8.97 15.33
CA GLU A 276 6.64 10.23 14.61
C GLU A 276 6.65 10.02 13.09
N LEU A 277 7.38 9.02 12.60
CA LEU A 277 7.43 8.71 11.17
C LEU A 277 6.12 8.11 10.65
N PHE A 278 5.37 7.39 11.50
CA PHE A 278 4.05 6.87 11.15
C PHE A 278 2.97 7.96 11.16
N ILE A 279 3.15 8.99 11.99
CA ILE A 279 2.23 10.13 12.11
C ILE A 279 2.46 11.12 10.94
N GLY A 280 3.70 11.28 10.48
CA GLY A 280 4.06 12.27 9.46
C GLY A 280 4.08 13.70 10.02
N GLU A 281 3.88 14.69 9.16
CA GLU A 281 3.84 16.11 9.55
C GLU A 281 2.41 16.58 9.89
N VAL A 282 1.56 15.69 10.42
CA VAL A 282 0.19 16.01 10.80
C VAL A 282 0.18 16.85 12.09
N PRO A 283 -0.56 17.98 12.14
CA PRO A 283 -0.67 18.78 13.35
C PRO A 283 -1.26 17.98 14.52
N SER A 284 -0.63 18.09 15.70
CA SER A 284 -0.95 17.32 16.91
C SER A 284 -2.43 17.37 17.32
N HIS A 285 -3.12 18.49 17.07
CA HIS A 285 -4.53 18.65 17.41
C HIS A 285 -5.49 17.83 16.55
N GLN A 286 -5.10 17.41 15.33
CA GLN A 286 -5.92 16.52 14.49
C GLN A 286 -5.91 15.06 14.98
N LEU A 287 -4.87 14.69 15.75
CA LEU A 287 -4.83 13.40 16.43
C LEU A 287 -5.76 13.39 17.66
N GLU A 288 -5.99 14.56 18.28
CA GLU A 288 -6.82 14.75 19.48
C GLU A 288 -8.28 15.10 19.15
N SER A 289 -8.57 15.74 18.02
CA SER A 289 -9.90 16.29 17.70
C SER A 289 -10.96 15.26 17.26
N GLN A 290 -10.74 13.96 17.47
CA GLN A 290 -11.71 12.91 17.12
C GLN A 290 -12.55 12.40 18.30
N VAL A 291 -12.40 12.94 19.51
CA VAL A 291 -13.27 12.59 20.65
C VAL A 291 -13.66 13.86 21.41
N THR A 292 -14.96 14.12 21.49
CA THR A 292 -15.49 15.25 22.25
C THR A 292 -15.44 14.99 23.76
N THR A 293 -14.90 15.98 24.45
CA THR A 293 -15.15 16.44 25.84
C THR A 293 -14.68 15.57 27.02
N ASN A 294 -13.72 16.19 27.73
CA ASN A 294 -13.34 16.12 29.15
C ASN A 294 -12.69 14.82 29.68
N ASP A 295 -11.52 15.02 30.29
CA ASP A 295 -10.65 14.07 31.03
C ASP A 295 -9.92 12.95 30.23
N GLN A 296 -9.65 13.16 28.92
CA GLN A 296 -9.27 12.11 27.96
C GLN A 296 -7.79 11.97 27.56
N SER A 297 -6.86 12.81 28.04
CA SER A 297 -5.47 12.81 27.53
C SER A 297 -4.72 11.46 27.61
N ALA A 298 -4.96 10.66 28.65
CA ALA A 298 -4.33 9.35 28.78
C ALA A 298 -4.95 8.30 27.83
N GLN A 299 -6.26 8.38 27.59
CA GLN A 299 -6.99 7.43 26.76
C GLN A 299 -6.75 7.69 25.27
N ASP A 300 -6.59 8.96 24.88
CA ASP A 300 -6.23 9.38 23.53
C ASP A 300 -4.81 8.91 23.16
N SER A 301 -3.87 9.01 24.11
CA SER A 301 -2.51 8.48 23.93
C SER A 301 -2.49 6.97 23.74
N VAL A 302 -3.34 6.22 24.44
CA VAL A 302 -3.45 4.76 24.29
C VAL A 302 -4.01 4.41 22.90
N LEU A 303 -5.08 5.06 22.46
CA LEU A 303 -5.68 4.83 21.14
C LEU A 303 -4.69 5.15 20.00
N LEU A 304 -3.92 6.22 20.13
CA LEU A 304 -2.89 6.56 19.15
C LEU A 304 -1.80 5.49 19.08
N MET A 305 -1.30 5.03 20.23
CA MET A 305 -0.28 3.97 20.28
C MET A 305 -0.79 2.65 19.70
N GLN A 306 -2.07 2.32 19.88
CA GLN A 306 -2.71 1.18 19.23
C GLN A 306 -2.76 1.35 17.71
N ARG A 307 -3.15 2.53 17.21
CA ARG A 307 -3.16 2.84 15.77
C ARG A 307 -1.77 2.76 15.14
N ILE A 308 -0.73 3.26 15.83
CA ILE A 308 0.66 3.12 15.39
C ILE A 308 1.08 1.65 15.37
N SER A 309 0.71 0.89 16.40
CA SER A 309 1.00 -0.56 16.47
C SER A 309 0.31 -1.31 15.33
N ALA A 310 -0.94 -0.96 15.00
CA ALA A 310 -1.65 -1.49 13.85
C ALA A 310 -0.97 -1.15 12.52
N ALA A 311 -0.46 0.08 12.37
CA ALA A 311 0.30 0.47 11.18
C ALA A 311 1.62 -0.33 11.06
N ARG A 312 2.32 -0.58 12.17
CA ARG A 312 3.50 -1.46 12.19
C ARG A 312 3.17 -2.88 11.76
N SER A 313 2.11 -3.48 12.30
CA SER A 313 1.66 -4.82 11.89
C SER A 313 1.32 -4.86 10.42
N MET A 314 0.65 -3.82 9.91
CA MET A 314 0.34 -3.69 8.48
C MET A 314 1.63 -3.72 7.65
N VAL A 315 2.64 -2.91 7.99
CA VAL A 315 3.89 -2.84 7.21
C VAL A 315 4.56 -4.20 7.15
N LYS A 316 4.66 -4.90 8.29
CA LYS A 316 5.24 -6.25 8.36
C LYS A 316 4.46 -7.23 7.48
N SER A 317 3.14 -7.32 7.67
CA SER A 317 2.30 -8.28 6.96
C SER A 317 2.26 -8.00 5.46
N PHE A 318 2.10 -6.73 5.06
CA PHE A 318 1.96 -6.37 3.65
C PHE A 318 3.26 -6.57 2.87
N VAL A 319 4.40 -6.10 3.38
CA VAL A 319 5.69 -6.29 2.70
C VAL A 319 6.06 -7.76 2.64
N THR A 320 5.89 -8.50 3.73
CA THR A 320 6.18 -9.94 3.77
C THR A 320 5.29 -10.69 2.78
N TYR A 321 3.97 -10.47 2.84
CA TYR A 321 3.02 -11.10 1.93
C TYR A 321 3.35 -10.81 0.46
N GLN A 322 3.65 -9.56 0.10
CA GLN A 322 3.98 -9.24 -1.30
C GLN A 322 5.24 -9.96 -1.79
N LEU A 323 6.23 -10.18 -0.93
CA LEU A 323 7.49 -10.85 -1.28
C LEU A 323 7.41 -12.38 -1.20
N SER A 324 6.59 -12.95 -0.31
CA SER A 324 6.50 -14.39 -0.11
C SER A 324 5.34 -15.04 -0.87
N ASN A 325 4.34 -14.27 -1.31
CA ASN A 325 3.18 -14.81 -2.02
C ASN A 325 3.54 -15.26 -3.45
N SER A 326 3.44 -16.57 -3.70
CA SER A 326 3.68 -17.23 -4.99
C SER A 326 2.44 -17.45 -5.84
N LEU A 327 1.26 -16.99 -5.39
CA LEU A 327 0.00 -17.20 -6.09
C LEU A 327 -0.01 -16.51 -7.48
N PRO A 328 -0.64 -17.17 -8.49
CA PRO A 328 -0.84 -16.57 -9.80
C PRO A 328 -1.82 -15.38 -9.74
N PRO A 329 -1.97 -14.60 -10.84
CA PRO A 329 -2.97 -13.53 -10.91
C PRO A 329 -4.39 -14.04 -10.59
N THR A 330 -5.06 -13.36 -9.66
CA THR A 330 -6.40 -13.71 -9.14
C THR A 330 -7.36 -12.51 -9.15
N GLY A 331 -6.99 -11.41 -9.79
CA GLY A 331 -7.72 -10.15 -9.77
C GLY A 331 -7.29 -9.19 -8.64
N SER A 332 -6.37 -9.61 -7.78
CA SER A 332 -5.86 -8.80 -6.65
C SER A 332 -4.44 -8.26 -6.88
N GLY A 333 -3.80 -8.61 -8.00
CA GLY A 333 -2.39 -8.37 -8.26
C GLY A 333 -1.55 -9.63 -7.99
N VAL A 334 -0.58 -9.89 -8.86
CA VAL A 334 0.37 -11.00 -8.71
C VAL A 334 1.39 -10.65 -7.62
N GLY A 335 1.74 -11.54 -6.69
CA GLY A 335 2.82 -11.30 -5.72
C GLY A 335 4.20 -11.20 -6.38
N CYS A 336 5.18 -10.58 -5.72
CA CYS A 336 6.58 -10.68 -6.17
C CYS A 336 7.08 -12.12 -6.05
N GLY A 337 6.64 -12.82 -5.00
CA GLY A 337 7.00 -14.21 -4.72
C GLY A 337 6.63 -15.21 -5.81
N HIS A 338 5.80 -14.84 -6.79
CA HIS A 338 5.49 -15.69 -7.95
C HIS A 338 6.69 -15.87 -8.89
N TYR A 339 7.56 -14.87 -8.98
CA TYR A 339 8.69 -14.86 -9.91
C TYR A 339 9.94 -15.48 -9.31
N ASP A 340 10.85 -15.94 -10.19
CA ASP A 340 12.22 -16.24 -9.78
C ASP A 340 13.03 -14.95 -9.62
N GLU A 341 14.11 -15.03 -8.84
CA GLU A 341 14.99 -13.88 -8.53
C GLU A 341 15.51 -13.19 -9.81
N SER A 342 15.72 -13.95 -10.87
CA SER A 342 16.16 -13.45 -12.17
C SER A 342 15.68 -14.35 -13.31
N GLY A 343 15.83 -13.88 -14.54
CA GLY A 343 15.44 -14.62 -15.74
C GLY A 343 13.93 -14.60 -16.00
N THR A 344 13.46 -15.53 -16.82
CA THR A 344 12.06 -15.58 -17.30
C THR A 344 11.17 -16.56 -16.54
N GLY A 345 11.70 -17.23 -15.52
CA GLY A 345 11.00 -18.23 -14.73
C GLY A 345 10.02 -17.64 -13.71
N ALA A 346 9.04 -18.47 -13.34
CA ALA A 346 7.99 -18.15 -12.38
C ALA A 346 7.78 -19.34 -11.43
N SER A 347 8.88 -19.92 -10.97
CA SER A 347 8.90 -21.09 -10.08
C SER A 347 8.95 -20.69 -8.60
N GLY A 348 8.70 -19.43 -8.28
CA GLY A 348 8.64 -18.92 -6.92
C GLY A 348 9.99 -18.74 -6.22
N GLY A 349 11.07 -18.53 -6.98
CA GLY A 349 12.40 -18.32 -6.40
C GLY A 349 12.48 -17.16 -5.41
N ILE A 350 11.75 -16.06 -5.63
CA ILE A 350 11.65 -14.93 -4.69
C ILE A 350 10.95 -15.38 -3.40
N ALA A 351 9.82 -16.09 -3.50
CA ALA A 351 9.10 -16.58 -2.34
C ALA A 351 9.96 -17.52 -1.48
N ARG A 352 10.72 -18.42 -2.12
CA ARG A 352 11.64 -19.32 -1.42
C ARG A 352 12.70 -18.55 -0.62
N LEU A 353 13.40 -17.61 -1.27
CA LEU A 353 14.43 -16.79 -0.61
C LEU A 353 13.85 -15.92 0.51
N MET A 354 12.63 -15.39 0.32
CA MET A 354 11.96 -14.62 1.36
C MET A 354 11.59 -15.49 2.57
N ASN A 355 11.10 -16.72 2.34
CA ASN A 355 10.81 -17.66 3.41
C ASN A 355 12.08 -18.01 4.20
N GLU A 356 13.17 -18.37 3.51
CA GLU A 356 14.46 -18.65 4.14
C GLU A 356 14.92 -17.46 5.01
N TYR A 357 14.89 -16.24 4.47
CA TYR A 357 15.25 -15.05 5.23
C TYR A 357 14.35 -14.82 6.46
N VAL A 358 13.03 -14.99 6.33
CA VAL A 358 12.11 -14.76 7.45
C VAL A 358 12.36 -15.76 8.58
N PHE A 359 12.50 -17.05 8.29
CA PHE A 359 12.73 -18.06 9.34
C PHE A 359 14.16 -18.03 9.89
N GLU A 360 15.18 -17.90 9.04
CA GLU A 360 16.58 -17.98 9.44
C GLU A 360 17.14 -16.68 10.04
N VAL A 361 16.49 -15.54 9.79
CA VAL A 361 16.94 -14.23 10.29
C VAL A 361 15.88 -13.55 11.15
N CYS A 362 14.66 -13.38 10.63
CA CYS A 362 13.67 -12.54 11.30
C CYS A 362 13.06 -13.20 12.54
N PHE A 363 12.81 -14.50 12.46
CA PHE A 363 12.22 -15.30 13.54
C PHE A 363 13.26 -16.07 14.34
N ASN A 364 14.46 -16.26 13.81
CA ASN A 364 15.49 -17.12 14.40
C ASN A 364 15.92 -16.68 15.81
N PRO A 365 15.66 -17.49 16.86
CA PRO A 365 16.08 -17.20 18.23
C PRO A 365 17.59 -17.25 18.45
N ALA A 366 18.35 -17.90 17.56
CA ALA A 366 19.81 -17.92 17.64
C ALA A 366 20.43 -16.56 17.31
N VAL A 367 19.74 -15.73 16.52
CA VAL A 367 20.13 -14.35 16.24
C VAL A 367 19.76 -13.45 17.42
N HIS A 368 18.52 -13.56 17.90
CA HIS A 368 18.05 -12.88 19.11
C HIS A 368 16.86 -13.65 19.70
N GLU A 369 16.89 -13.93 21.01
CA GLU A 369 15.90 -14.81 21.66
C GLU A 369 14.45 -14.35 21.44
N ASP A 370 14.19 -13.03 21.48
CA ASP A 370 12.85 -12.47 21.25
C ASP A 370 12.36 -12.49 19.81
N ASN A 371 13.17 -12.95 18.85
CA ASN A 371 12.71 -13.08 17.46
C ASN A 371 11.53 -14.06 17.33
N VAL A 372 11.40 -15.01 18.27
CA VAL A 372 10.23 -15.90 18.35
C VAL A 372 8.92 -15.14 18.56
N LEU A 373 8.96 -13.95 19.16
CA LEU A 373 7.77 -13.12 19.35
C LEU A 373 7.32 -12.50 18.02
N HIS A 374 8.24 -12.19 17.10
CA HIS A 374 7.87 -11.74 15.76
C HIS A 374 7.12 -12.83 14.99
N PHE A 375 7.50 -14.10 15.17
CA PHE A 375 6.77 -15.24 14.59
C PHE A 375 5.34 -15.34 15.14
N LEU A 376 5.17 -15.23 16.46
CA LEU A 376 3.84 -15.25 17.07
C LEU A 376 2.99 -14.04 16.67
N ASP A 377 3.59 -12.86 16.62
CA ASP A 377 2.91 -11.65 16.17
C ASP A 377 2.47 -11.74 14.70
N HIS A 378 3.28 -12.38 13.85
CA HIS A 378 2.92 -12.68 12.46
C HIS A 378 1.70 -13.61 12.40
N CYS A 379 1.72 -14.71 13.13
CA CYS A 379 0.57 -15.64 13.22
C CYS A 379 -0.71 -14.92 13.69
N LEU A 380 -0.61 -14.12 14.76
CA LEU A 380 -1.74 -13.38 15.32
C LEU A 380 -2.21 -12.21 14.45
N SER A 381 -1.40 -11.73 13.51
CA SER A 381 -1.80 -10.71 12.53
C SER A 381 -2.56 -11.30 11.34
N ASN A 382 -2.61 -12.63 11.21
CA ASN A 382 -3.19 -13.35 10.07
C ASN A 382 -4.32 -14.31 10.48
N LEU A 383 -5.09 -13.97 11.53
CA LEU A 383 -6.29 -14.70 11.90
C LEU A 383 -7.39 -14.52 10.85
N SER A 384 -8.11 -15.61 10.56
CA SER A 384 -9.29 -15.61 9.71
C SER A 384 -10.46 -14.93 10.41
N SER A 385 -11.38 -14.33 9.66
CA SER A 385 -12.64 -13.80 10.17
C SER A 385 -13.82 -14.66 9.74
N SER A 386 -14.72 -15.02 10.67
CA SER A 386 -16.04 -15.59 10.30
C SER A 386 -17.06 -14.47 10.06
N PRO A 387 -17.75 -14.43 8.91
CA PRO A 387 -18.84 -13.48 8.68
C PRO A 387 -20.14 -13.88 9.38
N PHE A 388 -20.20 -15.05 10.03
CA PHE A 388 -21.43 -15.62 10.60
C PHE A 388 -21.50 -15.60 12.13
N LEU A 389 -20.52 -15.00 12.82
CA LEU A 389 -20.50 -14.84 14.27
C LEU A 389 -20.74 -13.37 14.61
N ASP A 390 -21.84 -13.10 15.31
CA ASP A 390 -22.34 -11.76 15.66
C ASP A 390 -21.66 -11.14 16.89
N ASP A 391 -20.66 -11.80 17.48
CA ASP A 391 -19.91 -11.27 18.64
C ASP A 391 -18.48 -10.88 18.21
N ASP A 392 -18.14 -9.59 18.38
CA ASP A 392 -16.90 -8.97 17.85
C ASP A 392 -15.61 -9.63 18.37
N GLU A 393 -15.70 -10.33 19.50
CA GLU A 393 -14.57 -10.89 20.22
C GLU A 393 -14.25 -12.36 19.90
N GLU A 394 -15.18 -13.15 19.35
CA GLU A 394 -14.94 -14.54 18.88
C GLU A 394 -14.88 -14.64 17.35
N ARG A 395 -14.93 -13.49 16.66
CA ARG A 395 -14.99 -13.43 15.21
C ARG A 395 -13.71 -13.88 14.50
N HIS A 396 -12.56 -13.80 15.20
CA HIS A 396 -11.24 -14.06 14.62
C HIS A 396 -10.61 -15.34 15.18
N PHE A 397 -10.16 -16.24 14.31
CA PHE A 397 -9.61 -17.54 14.68
C PHE A 397 -8.46 -17.97 13.77
N ALA A 398 -7.59 -18.85 14.28
CA ALA A 398 -6.50 -19.40 13.48
C ALA A 398 -7.03 -20.45 12.49
N SER A 399 -6.66 -20.33 11.21
CA SER A 399 -6.97 -21.33 10.19
C SER A 399 -5.73 -21.75 9.41
N GLU A 400 -5.73 -22.97 8.90
CA GLU A 400 -4.61 -23.47 8.08
C GLU A 400 -4.39 -22.68 6.78
N ALA A 401 -5.43 -21.99 6.29
CA ALA A 401 -5.37 -21.25 5.04
C ALA A 401 -4.75 -19.86 5.21
N ASP A 402 -5.14 -19.13 6.26
CA ASP A 402 -4.77 -17.72 6.41
C ASP A 402 -3.58 -17.52 7.35
N LEU A 403 -3.40 -18.38 8.36
CA LEU A 403 -2.35 -18.25 9.38
C LEU A 403 -0.93 -18.04 8.78
N PRO A 404 -0.56 -18.69 7.66
CA PRO A 404 0.75 -18.46 7.06
C PRO A 404 1.00 -17.03 6.59
N GLY A 405 -0.04 -16.26 6.26
CA GLY A 405 0.11 -14.88 5.80
C GLY A 405 1.01 -14.76 4.56
N GLY A 406 0.99 -15.76 3.69
CA GLY A 406 1.84 -15.85 2.49
C GLY A 406 3.20 -16.54 2.71
N LEU A 407 3.55 -16.97 3.92
CA LEU A 407 4.71 -17.83 4.17
C LEU A 407 4.39 -19.30 3.83
N ASP A 408 5.43 -20.11 3.70
CA ASP A 408 5.31 -21.54 3.45
C ASP A 408 4.83 -22.27 4.73
N PRO A 409 3.63 -22.91 4.70
CA PRO A 409 3.12 -23.67 5.85
C PRO A 409 4.06 -24.79 6.30
N MET A 410 4.82 -25.38 5.37
CA MET A 410 5.76 -26.46 5.66
C MET A 410 6.94 -25.95 6.48
N ALA A 411 7.56 -24.84 6.05
CA ALA A 411 8.60 -24.16 6.80
C ALA A 411 8.13 -23.70 8.18
N MET A 412 6.90 -23.19 8.30
CA MET A 412 6.30 -22.87 9.61
C MET A 412 6.19 -24.10 10.52
N GLY A 413 5.76 -25.24 9.98
CA GLY A 413 5.67 -26.50 10.71
C GLY A 413 7.04 -26.96 11.24
N MET A 414 8.07 -26.91 10.39
CA MET A 414 9.44 -27.26 10.78
C MET A 414 9.99 -26.31 11.86
N TYR A 415 9.81 -25.01 11.66
CA TYR A 415 10.20 -23.99 12.63
C TYR A 415 9.51 -24.19 13.98
N TRP A 416 8.21 -24.51 13.97
CA TRP A 416 7.45 -24.82 15.18
C TRP A 416 8.01 -26.04 15.91
N VAL A 417 8.27 -27.16 15.21
CA VAL A 417 8.87 -28.36 15.81
C VAL A 417 10.20 -28.04 16.48
N GLN A 418 11.04 -27.26 15.82
CA GLN A 418 12.38 -26.93 16.31
C GLN A 418 12.35 -26.02 17.55
N HIS A 419 11.42 -25.07 17.62
CA HIS A 419 11.46 -23.99 18.62
C HIS A 419 10.29 -23.98 19.61
N ARG A 420 9.32 -24.91 19.52
CA ARG A 420 8.10 -24.95 20.35
C ARG A 420 8.35 -24.74 21.84
N GLN A 421 9.31 -25.46 22.42
CA GLN A 421 9.59 -25.37 23.87
C GLN A 421 10.05 -23.97 24.27
N LEU A 422 10.97 -23.39 23.49
CA LEU A 422 11.46 -22.02 23.70
C LEU A 422 10.32 -21.00 23.55
N ILE A 423 9.49 -21.15 22.51
CA ILE A 423 8.35 -20.27 22.27
C ILE A 423 7.40 -20.28 23.48
N GLN A 424 7.04 -21.46 23.97
CA GLN A 424 6.16 -21.60 25.14
C GLN A 424 6.79 -20.96 26.40
N GLN A 425 8.09 -21.13 26.61
CA GLN A 425 8.80 -20.50 27.72
C GLN A 425 8.80 -18.97 27.61
N ARG A 426 9.07 -18.41 26.42
CA ARG A 426 9.07 -16.94 26.22
C ARG A 426 7.68 -16.34 26.39
N VAL A 427 6.63 -17.01 25.90
CA VAL A 427 5.24 -16.56 26.10
C VAL A 427 4.91 -16.41 27.58
N GLN A 428 5.35 -17.36 28.43
CA GLN A 428 5.13 -17.28 29.88
C GLN A 428 5.90 -16.12 30.53
N GLN A 429 7.07 -15.76 30.00
CA GLN A 429 7.91 -14.67 30.54
C GLN A 429 7.39 -13.28 30.16
N VAL A 430 6.87 -13.13 28.94
CA VAL A 430 6.38 -11.83 28.43
C VAL A 430 5.01 -11.48 29.02
N GLY A 431 4.19 -12.48 29.39
CA GLY A 431 2.87 -12.25 29.96
C GLY A 431 1.86 -11.78 28.92
N GLU A 432 1.18 -10.66 29.19
CA GLU A 432 0.13 -10.14 28.31
C GLU A 432 0.72 -9.24 27.20
N ARG A 433 0.72 -9.76 25.98
CA ARG A 433 1.06 -9.03 24.75
C ARG A 433 -0.13 -9.01 23.81
N CYS A 434 -0.38 -7.86 23.19
CA CYS A 434 -1.43 -7.68 22.19
C CYS A 434 -0.83 -7.30 20.85
N VAL A 435 -1.41 -7.87 19.80
CA VAL A 435 -1.12 -7.58 18.40
C VAL A 435 -2.29 -6.80 17.85
N PHE A 436 -2.03 -5.56 17.46
CA PHE A 436 -3.04 -4.66 16.90
C PHE A 436 -3.00 -4.75 15.38
N THR A 437 -4.17 -4.85 14.75
CA THR A 437 -4.35 -4.75 13.30
C THR A 437 -5.40 -3.67 13.01
N LEU A 438 -5.64 -3.37 11.73
CA LEU A 438 -6.70 -2.44 11.34
C LEU A 438 -8.11 -2.98 11.64
N ASN A 439 -8.28 -4.30 11.68
CA ASN A 439 -9.58 -4.95 11.75
C ASN A 439 -9.89 -5.55 13.13
N TYR A 440 -8.87 -5.91 13.90
CA TYR A 440 -9.02 -6.55 15.20
C TYR A 440 -7.77 -6.41 16.07
N THR A 441 -7.92 -6.74 17.35
CA THR A 441 -6.82 -6.89 18.31
C THR A 441 -6.77 -8.34 18.78
N ALA A 442 -5.61 -8.97 18.70
CA ALA A 442 -5.40 -10.33 19.19
C ALA A 442 -4.42 -10.33 20.36
N SER A 443 -4.83 -10.91 21.49
CA SER A 443 -3.97 -11.09 22.68
C SER A 443 -3.38 -12.49 22.74
N TYR A 444 -2.18 -12.59 23.32
CA TYR A 444 -1.48 -13.86 23.51
C TYR A 444 -2.32 -14.82 24.36
N ARG A 445 -2.92 -14.30 25.45
CA ARG A 445 -3.73 -15.07 26.39
C ARG A 445 -4.94 -15.74 25.75
N LYS A 446 -5.59 -15.08 24.79
CA LYS A 446 -6.87 -15.55 24.23
C LYS A 446 -6.69 -16.39 22.96
N HIS A 447 -5.68 -16.07 22.14
CA HIS A 447 -5.62 -16.59 20.77
C HIS A 447 -4.51 -17.61 20.53
N LEU A 448 -3.45 -17.65 21.36
CA LEU A 448 -2.29 -18.51 21.07
C LEU A 448 -2.61 -20.00 21.11
N ASP A 449 -3.52 -20.46 21.96
CA ASP A 449 -3.89 -21.88 22.00
C ASP A 449 -4.42 -22.35 20.63
N SER A 450 -5.31 -21.57 20.02
CA SER A 450 -5.82 -21.86 18.67
C SER A 450 -4.73 -21.79 17.58
N VAL A 451 -3.76 -20.88 17.73
CA VAL A 451 -2.60 -20.79 16.83
C VAL A 451 -1.73 -22.03 16.96
N PHE A 452 -1.44 -22.47 18.18
CA PHE A 452 -0.63 -23.66 18.45
C PHE A 452 -1.27 -24.93 17.90
N ASP A 453 -2.59 -25.06 17.98
CA ASP A 453 -3.32 -26.19 17.38
C ASP A 453 -3.10 -26.26 15.86
N VAL A 454 -3.11 -25.12 15.16
CA VAL A 454 -2.85 -25.07 13.71
C VAL A 454 -1.37 -25.35 13.41
N LEU A 455 -0.44 -24.81 14.20
CA LEU A 455 0.98 -25.08 14.05
C LEU A 455 1.33 -26.56 14.29
N ASP A 456 0.67 -27.22 15.23
CA ASP A 456 0.80 -28.67 15.46
C ASP A 456 0.36 -29.49 14.24
N LYS A 457 -0.67 -29.03 13.51
CA LYS A 457 -1.08 -29.67 12.25
C LYS A 457 -0.04 -29.47 11.15
N PHE A 458 0.54 -28.27 11.01
CA PHE A 458 1.62 -28.03 10.06
C PHE A 458 2.85 -28.90 10.36
N ALA A 459 3.22 -29.00 11.64
CA ALA A 459 4.29 -29.87 12.11
C ALA A 459 4.04 -31.36 11.78
N GLY A 460 2.80 -31.83 11.99
CA GLY A 460 2.40 -33.19 11.63
C GLY A 460 2.60 -33.48 10.14
N LYS A 461 2.15 -32.56 9.26
CA LYS A 461 2.32 -32.67 7.81
C LYS A 461 3.80 -32.63 7.40
N ALA A 462 4.59 -31.78 8.05
CA ALA A 462 6.02 -31.66 7.76
C ALA A 462 6.80 -32.94 8.07
N THR A 463 6.47 -33.56 9.20
CA THR A 463 7.11 -34.81 9.62
C THR A 463 6.76 -35.96 8.69
N THR A 464 5.50 -36.04 8.22
CA THR A 464 5.06 -37.11 7.30
C THR A 464 5.69 -37.03 5.91
N ALA A 465 5.85 -35.82 5.37
CA ALA A 465 6.44 -35.63 4.04
C ALA A 465 7.96 -35.92 4.01
N GLY A 466 8.68 -35.69 5.11
CA GLY A 466 10.08 -36.12 5.26
C GLY A 466 10.24 -37.64 5.29
N THR A 467 9.28 -38.37 5.87
CA THR A 467 9.34 -39.85 5.92
C THR A 467 8.92 -40.57 4.63
N GLU A 468 8.28 -39.88 3.68
CA GLU A 468 7.94 -40.44 2.36
C GLU A 468 9.06 -40.24 1.34
N THR A 469 9.84 -39.16 1.47
CA THR A 469 11.01 -38.90 0.59
C THR A 469 12.20 -39.83 0.88
N ASP A 470 12.35 -40.31 2.12
CA ASP A 470 13.34 -41.34 2.50
C ASP A 470 12.98 -42.78 2.06
N LYS A 471 11.81 -43.00 1.43
CA LYS A 471 11.41 -44.32 0.92
C LYS A 471 11.72 -44.53 -0.57
N ASP A 472 12.21 -43.50 -1.25
CA ASP A 472 12.60 -43.54 -2.67
C ASP A 472 14.13 -43.48 -2.87
N GLU A 473 14.92 -44.13 -2.01
CA GLU A 473 16.26 -44.54 -2.41
C GLU A 473 16.17 -45.75 -3.35
N PRO A 474 16.82 -45.73 -4.54
CA PRO A 474 16.72 -46.82 -5.49
C PRO A 474 17.47 -48.05 -4.96
N ASN A 475 16.74 -49.16 -4.86
CA ASN A 475 17.32 -50.49 -4.68
C ASN A 475 18.38 -50.72 -5.77
N PRO A 476 19.66 -50.98 -5.42
CA PRO A 476 20.67 -51.27 -6.42
C PRO A 476 20.47 -52.71 -6.89
N LEU A 477 20.05 -52.90 -8.15
CA LEU A 477 20.31 -54.08 -8.96
C LEU A 477 20.32 -53.74 -10.45
#